data_AF-A0A9P7G5U9-F1
#
_entry.id   AF-A0A9P7G5U9-F1
#
_cell.length_a   1.000
_cell.length_b   1.000
_cell.length_c   1.000
_cell.angle_alpha   90.00
_cell.angle_beta   90.00
_cell.angle_gamma   90.00
#
_symmetry.space_group_name_H-M   'P 1'
#
loop_
_entity.id
_entity.type
_entity.pdbx_description
1 polymer ?
#
loop_
_entity_poly.entity_id
_entity_poly.type
_entity_poly.pdbx_seq_one_letter_code
_entity_poly.pdbx_strand_id
1 'polypeptide(L)'
;MLLNVLDHPADMTFNLTESPWIRAGRQYSVRDLWTHTDNGTAVRNFTAHHVPGHGVVALLLKDAGDEPRGTQPPCARPEWCMDQNGTRIDNIGFGSGEDM
;
A
#
# COMPACT_ATOMS: atom_id res chain seq x y z
N MET A 1 -7.47 8.96 0.67
CA MET A 1 -8.62 9.38 -0.15
C MET A 1 -8.17 9.26 -1.60
N LEU A 2 -9.04 8.75 -2.48
CA LEU A 2 -8.78 8.66 -3.92
C LEU A 2 -9.80 9.55 -4.65
N LEU A 3 -9.32 10.36 -5.59
CA LEU A 3 -10.12 11.29 -6.40
C LEU A 3 -9.87 10.97 -7.87
N ASN A 4 -10.91 10.49 -8.56
CA ASN A 4 -10.84 10.26 -9.99
C ASN A 4 -11.16 11.58 -10.71
N VAL A 5 -10.17 12.17 -11.38
CA VAL A 5 -10.35 13.42 -12.15
C VAL A 5 -10.69 13.17 -13.63
N LEU A 6 -10.80 11.91 -14.04
CA LEU A 6 -11.15 11.52 -15.41
C LEU A 6 -12.66 11.58 -15.63
N ASP A 7 -13.08 11.73 -16.89
CA ASP A 7 -14.50 11.73 -17.29
C ASP A 7 -15.15 10.33 -17.28
N HIS A 8 -14.38 9.27 -17.05
CA HIS A 8 -14.84 7.88 -17.07
C HIS A 8 -14.41 7.12 -15.80
N PRO A 9 -15.11 6.03 -15.46
CA PRO A 9 -14.72 5.19 -14.33
C PRO A 9 -13.31 4.60 -14.51
N ALA A 10 -12.55 4.52 -13.42
CA ALA A 10 -11.20 3.96 -13.42
C ALA A 10 -10.90 3.20 -12.13
N ASP A 11 -10.01 2.20 -12.24
CA ASP A 11 -9.40 1.55 -11.09
C ASP A 11 -8.26 2.43 -10.58
N MET A 12 -8.32 2.79 -9.30
CA MET A 12 -7.36 3.69 -8.68
C MET A 12 -6.60 2.96 -7.59
N THR A 13 -5.26 3.05 -7.63
CA THR A 13 -4.38 2.37 -6.68
C THR A 13 -3.54 3.39 -5.93
N PHE A 14 -3.28 3.13 -4.64
CA PHE A 14 -2.23 3.80 -3.90
C PHE A 14 -1.34 2.77 -3.21
N ASN A 15 -0.06 3.11 -3.05
CA ASN A 15 0.87 2.35 -2.24
C ASN A 15 0.87 2.89 -0.80
N LEU A 16 0.85 1.99 0.19
CA LEU A 16 0.90 2.34 1.61
C LEU A 16 2.13 3.20 1.96
N THR A 17 3.19 3.09 1.18
CA THR A 17 4.46 3.81 1.38
C THR A 17 4.45 5.24 0.85
N GLU A 18 3.40 5.65 0.11
CA GLU A 18 3.22 7.03 -0.37
C GLU A 18 2.79 7.99 0.73
N SER A 19 2.26 7.48 1.85
CA SER A 19 1.92 8.28 3.02
C SER A 19 2.99 8.11 4.09
N PRO A 20 3.65 9.19 4.53
CA PRO A 20 4.68 9.07 5.55
C PRO A 20 4.10 8.68 6.92
N TRP A 21 2.78 8.79 7.12
CA TRP A 21 2.12 8.43 8.39
C TRP A 21 1.64 6.97 8.42
N ILE A 22 1.81 6.24 7.32
CA ILE A 22 1.53 4.81 7.23
C ILE A 22 2.86 4.07 7.43
N ARG A 23 2.85 3.06 8.30
CA ARG A 23 4.05 2.27 8.61
C ARG A 23 4.22 1.15 7.59
N ALA A 24 5.40 1.07 7.00
CA ALA A 24 5.79 -0.08 6.18
C ALA A 24 5.84 -1.37 7.02
N GLY A 25 5.62 -2.53 6.39
CA GLY A 25 5.65 -3.82 7.08
C GLY A 25 4.40 -4.11 7.91
N ARG A 26 3.36 -3.27 7.81
CA ARG A 26 2.06 -3.45 8.45
C ARG A 26 0.98 -3.65 7.39
N GLN A 27 -0.01 -4.46 7.74
CA GLN A 27 -1.25 -4.57 6.98
C GLN A 27 -2.32 -3.67 7.61
N TYR A 28 -3.24 -3.17 6.79
CA TYR A 28 -4.28 -2.24 7.24
C TYR A 28 -5.66 -2.76 6.85
N SER A 29 -6.59 -2.80 7.80
CA SER A 29 -8.00 -2.97 7.47
C SER A 29 -8.52 -1.67 6.86
N VAL A 30 -9.22 -1.81 5.73
CA VAL A 30 -9.73 -0.69 4.95
C VAL A 30 -11.23 -0.64 5.10
N ARG A 31 -11.75 0.52 5.48
CA ARG A 31 -13.19 0.78 5.54
C ARG A 31 -13.55 1.92 4.61
N ASP A 32 -14.55 1.70 3.76
CA ASP A 32 -15.17 2.76 2.97
C ASP A 32 -16.11 3.56 3.88
N LEU A 33 -15.84 4.86 3.97
CA LEU A 33 -16.58 5.79 4.83
C LEU A 33 -17.90 6.25 4.22
N TRP A 34 -18.09 6.13 2.90
CA TRP A 34 -19.34 6.48 2.24
C TRP A 34 -20.36 5.35 2.33
N THR A 35 -19.95 4.14 1.96
CA THR A 35 -20.83 2.95 1.98
C THR A 35 -20.92 2.30 3.36
N HIS A 36 -20.06 2.72 4.29
CA HIS A 36 -19.96 2.14 5.63
C HIS A 36 -19.64 0.63 5.60
N THR A 37 -18.88 0.18 4.60
CA THR A 37 -18.50 -1.22 4.42
C THR A 37 -17.01 -1.43 4.65
N ASP A 38 -16.65 -2.55 5.27
CA ASP A 38 -15.25 -2.96 5.39
C ASP A 38 -14.81 -3.62 4.08
N ASN A 39 -13.78 -3.07 3.45
CA ASN A 39 -13.30 -3.40 2.10
C ASN A 39 -12.06 -4.31 2.14
N GLY A 40 -11.94 -5.13 3.18
CA GLY A 40 -10.85 -6.08 3.37
C GLY A 40 -9.58 -5.48 3.98
N THR A 41 -8.45 -6.13 3.72
CA THR A 41 -7.14 -5.80 4.29
C THR A 41 -6.16 -5.45 3.16
N ALA A 42 -5.56 -4.26 3.23
CA ALA A 42 -4.52 -3.80 2.34
C ALA A 42 -3.13 -4.25 2.82
N VAL A 43 -2.34 -4.78 1.90
CA VAL A 43 -0.93 -5.15 2.09
C VAL A 43 -0.14 -4.49 0.97
N ARG A 44 0.74 -3.54 1.32
CA ARG A 44 1.57 -2.71 0.42
C ARG A 44 0.83 -1.78 -0.52
N ASN A 45 -0.28 -2.21 -1.11
CA ASN A 45 -1.13 -1.38 -1.95
C ASN A 45 -2.60 -1.69 -1.67
N PHE A 46 -3.45 -0.79 -2.16
CA PHE A 46 -4.88 -0.99 -2.20
C PHE A 46 -5.41 -0.41 -3.51
N THR A 47 -6.30 -1.16 -4.17
CA THR A 47 -6.97 -0.73 -5.38
C THR A 47 -8.46 -0.55 -5.11
N ALA A 48 -8.96 0.67 -5.30
CA ALA A 48 -10.39 0.93 -5.41
C ALA A 48 -10.81 0.71 -6.86
N HIS A 49 -11.69 -0.26 -7.08
CA HIS A 49 -12.16 -0.59 -8.42
C HIS A 49 -13.34 0.30 -8.83
N HIS A 50 -13.42 0.61 -10.13
CA HIS A 50 -14.52 1.33 -10.76
C HIS A 50 -14.92 2.63 -10.06
N VAL A 51 -13.94 3.44 -9.64
CA VAL A 51 -14.22 4.77 -9.09
C VAL A 51 -14.86 5.61 -10.20
N PRO A 52 -16.11 6.10 -10.05
CA PRO A 52 -16.79 6.86 -11.10
C PRO A 52 -15.98 8.06 -11.57
N GLY A 53 -16.21 8.51 -12.81
CA GLY A 53 -15.61 9.75 -13.31
C GLY A 53 -15.96 10.92 -12.39
N HIS A 54 -14.99 11.77 -12.08
CA HIS A 54 -15.11 12.88 -11.10
C HIS A 54 -15.52 12.41 -9.68
N GLY A 55 -15.41 11.12 -9.40
CA GLY A 55 -15.82 10.48 -8.15
C GLY A 55 -14.72 10.49 -7.08
N VAL A 56 -15.14 10.25 -5.84
CA VAL A 56 -14.26 10.19 -4.67
C VAL A 56 -14.52 8.93 -3.88
N VAL A 57 -13.45 8.29 -3.40
CA VAL A 57 -13.52 7.25 -2.37
C VAL A 57 -12.82 7.73 -1.10
N ALA A 58 -13.57 7.73 0.01
CA ALA A 58 -13.08 8.08 1.33
C ALA A 58 -12.81 6.80 2.13
N LEU A 59 -11.53 6.51 2.37
CA LEU A 59 -11.09 5.28 3.02
C LEU A 59 -10.50 5.61 4.40
N LEU A 60 -10.91 4.83 5.40
CA LEU A 60 -10.27 4.77 6.70
C LEU A 60 -9.38 3.54 6.77
N LEU A 61 -8.09 3.76 6.97
CA LEU A 61 -7.11 2.70 7.21
C LEU A 61 -6.90 2.55 8.71
N LYS A 62 -7.04 1.33 9.22
CA LYS A 62 -6.69 0.97 10.60
C LYS A 62 -5.65 -0.12 10.59
N ASP A 63 -4.62 0.06 11.42
CA ASP A 63 -3.57 -0.93 11.59
C ASP A 63 -4.19 -2.30 11.95
N ALA A 64 -3.87 -3.32 11.18
CA ALA A 64 -4.39 -4.68 11.29
C ALA A 64 -3.29 -5.72 11.53
N GLY A 65 -2.12 -5.29 12.02
CA GLY A 65 -1.02 -6.19 12.38
C GLY A 65 0.15 -6.15 11.40
N ASP A 66 1.07 -7.08 11.60
CA ASP A 66 2.21 -7.26 10.71
C ASP A 66 1.76 -7.81 9.35
N GLU A 67 2.51 -7.49 8.30
CA GLU A 67 2.31 -8.11 6.99
C GLU A 67 2.45 -9.65 7.07
N PRO A 68 1.77 -10.40 6.19
CA PRO A 68 1.95 -11.84 6.08
C PRO A 68 3.41 -12.21 5.83
N ARG A 69 3.89 -13.31 6.42
CA ARG A 69 5.27 -13.77 6.18
C ARG A 69 5.48 -14.07 4.70
N GLY A 70 6.69 -13.76 4.20
CA GLY A 70 7.04 -14.00 2.81
C GLY A 70 6.65 -12.86 1.86
N THR A 71 6.09 -11.75 2.35
CA THR A 71 6.02 -10.49 1.60
C THR A 71 7.40 -9.85 1.55
N GLN A 72 8.32 -10.46 0.79
CA GLN A 72 9.60 -9.82 0.47
C GLN A 72 9.38 -8.68 -0.51
N PRO A 73 10.18 -7.60 -0.42
CA PRO A 73 11.19 -7.27 0.60
C PRO A 73 10.57 -6.62 1.85
N PRO A 74 11.19 -6.72 3.06
CA PRO A 74 10.61 -6.23 4.31
C PRO A 74 10.46 -4.69 4.40
N CYS A 75 10.97 -3.96 3.41
CA CYS A 75 10.90 -2.50 3.33
C CYS A 75 10.28 -2.04 2.00
N ALA A 76 9.85 -0.77 2.00
CA ALA A 76 9.34 -0.07 0.83
C ALA A 76 10.38 0.11 -0.28
N ARG A 77 11.64 0.35 0.10
CA ARG A 77 12.77 0.71 -0.75
C ARG A 77 14.04 -0.01 -0.27
N PRO A 78 14.80 -0.68 -1.16
CA PRO A 78 15.98 -1.43 -0.76
C PRO A 78 17.02 -0.61 0.00
N GLU A 79 17.24 0.62 -0.44
CA GLU A 79 18.18 1.55 0.17
C GLU A 79 17.80 1.96 1.60
N TRP A 80 16.55 1.74 2.03
CA TRP A 80 16.04 2.04 3.37
C TRP A 80 15.78 0.79 4.22
N CYS A 81 16.16 -0.39 3.72
CA CYS A 81 16.03 -1.63 4.47
C CYS A 81 17.11 -1.70 5.55
N MET A 82 16.76 -1.35 6.79
CA MET A 82 17.63 -1.49 7.95
C MET A 82 17.08 -2.58 8.88
N ASP A 83 17.94 -3.49 9.31
CA ASP A 83 17.66 -4.47 10.37
C ASP A 83 17.61 -3.77 11.75
N GLN A 84 17.05 -4.44 12.76
CA GLN A 84 16.94 -3.93 14.14
C GLN A 84 18.30 -3.56 14.76
N ASN A 85 19.38 -4.17 14.28
CA ASN A 85 20.76 -3.87 14.67
C ASN A 85 21.38 -2.66 13.91
N GLY A 86 20.61 -2.00 13.04
CA GLY A 86 21.05 -0.84 12.26
C GLY A 86 21.87 -1.17 11.00
N THR A 87 21.99 -2.44 10.62
CA THR A 87 22.67 -2.84 9.39
C THR A 87 21.71 -2.83 8.19
N ARG A 88 22.21 -2.45 7.01
CA ARG A 88 21.40 -2.47 5.78
C ARG A 88 21.19 -3.92 5.32
N ILE A 89 19.96 -4.27 4.95
CA ILE A 89 19.62 -5.60 4.43
C ILE A 89 19.81 -5.59 2.91
N ASP A 90 20.90 -6.21 2.45
CA ASP A 90 21.35 -6.12 1.04
C ASP A 90 20.78 -7.21 0.11
N ASN A 91 20.40 -8.38 0.64
CA ASN A 91 19.94 -9.54 -0.14
C ASN A 91 18.43 -9.77 -0.05
N ILE A 92 17.64 -8.73 -0.31
CA ILE A 92 16.18 -8.73 -0.11
C ILE A 92 15.36 -9.03 -1.37
N GLY A 93 15.98 -9.54 -2.44
CA GLY A 93 15.28 -10.03 -3.62
C GLY A 93 14.72 -8.96 -4.56
N PHE A 94 15.12 -7.68 -4.41
CA PHE A 94 15.06 -6.76 -5.55
C PHE A 94 16.15 -7.20 -6.52
N GLY A 95 15.76 -7.65 -7.71
CA GLY A 95 16.66 -8.27 -8.68
C GLY A 95 18.00 -7.55 -8.81
N SER A 96 19.08 -8.33 -8.90
CA SER A 96 20.31 -7.89 -9.54
C SER A 96 19.92 -7.22 -10.85
N GLY A 97 20.29 -5.95 -11.03
CA GLY A 97 19.92 -5.14 -12.18
C GLY A 97 20.49 -5.65 -13.50
N GLU A 98 20.01 -6.80 -13.98
CA GLU A 98 20.26 -7.37 -15.30
C GLU A 98 19.00 -7.43 -16.18
N ASP A 99 17.83 -7.02 -15.68
CA ASP A 99 16.59 -6.95 -16.46
C ASP A 99 16.03 -5.50 -16.53
N MET A 100 16.83 -4.58 -17.08
CA MET A 100 16.35 -3.36 -17.76
C MET A 100 16.80 -3.37 -19.22
#